data_AF-A0A958M6R9-F1
#
_entry.id   AF-A0A958M6R9-F1
#
_cell.length_a   1.000
_cell.length_b   1.000
_cell.length_c   1.000
_cell.angle_alpha   90.00
_cell.angle_beta   90.00
_cell.angle_gamma   90.00
#
_symmetry.space_group_name_H-M   'P 1'
#
loop_
_entity.id
_entity.type
_entity.pdbx_description
1 polymer ?
#
loop_
_entity_poly.entity_id
_entity_poly.type
_entity_poly.pdbx_seq_one_letter_code
_entity_poly.pdbx_strand_id
1 'polypeptide(L)'
;MLKNKKFGKASWDVFDSTYLQKIYLQNGNVLTGYSKRVGFAEKNDKQAVLINWIIRMHKAGYLDEFYPDAKRRIRSIEYCLNHHPYQRLILCLFYNYYECMDSRWGVENREVIYFLDNFYQAIKRGDIHKVKALYIHKKTRFSDPFDLSQRRFITRKSLNAYCRQMIKSNTFTEEQAKSFYAKYTEKYPFDNH
;
A
#
# COMPACT_ATOMS: atom_id res chain seq x y z
N MET A 1 9.55 3.76 -25.54
CA MET A 1 8.28 4.24 -24.93
C MET A 1 7.18 3.21 -25.19
N LEU A 2 6.80 2.40 -24.19
CA LEU A 2 5.75 1.38 -24.36
C LEU A 2 4.70 1.44 -23.25
N LYS A 3 3.46 1.72 -23.69
CA LYS A 3 2.17 1.26 -23.15
C LYS A 3 1.72 1.72 -21.74
N ASN A 4 1.34 3.00 -21.63
CA ASN A 4 0.50 3.50 -20.53
C ASN A 4 -1.03 3.32 -20.72
N LYS A 5 -1.50 2.58 -21.74
CA LYS A 5 -2.94 2.48 -22.06
C LYS A 5 -3.68 1.22 -21.55
N LYS A 6 -3.04 0.30 -20.81
CA LYS A 6 -3.66 -1.00 -20.44
C LYS A 6 -4.15 -1.12 -18.99
N PHE A 7 -3.78 -0.22 -18.08
CA PHE A 7 -4.10 -0.43 -16.66
C PHE A 7 -5.61 -0.53 -16.41
N GLY A 8 -6.41 0.35 -17.02
CA GLY A 8 -7.87 0.41 -16.82
C GLY A 8 -8.65 -0.80 -17.35
N LYS A 9 -8.11 -1.53 -18.34
CA LYS A 9 -8.81 -2.64 -19.03
C LYS A 9 -8.48 -4.04 -18.50
N ALA A 10 -7.43 -4.18 -17.68
CA ALA A 10 -7.08 -5.47 -17.11
C ALA A 10 -8.13 -5.93 -16.10
N SER A 11 -8.54 -7.20 -16.20
CA SER A 11 -9.44 -7.85 -15.24
C SER A 11 -8.76 -7.99 -13.87
N TRP A 12 -9.59 -8.18 -12.84
CA TRP A 12 -9.11 -8.50 -11.50
C TRP A 12 -8.50 -9.90 -11.45
N ASP A 13 -7.44 -10.05 -10.65
CA ASP A 13 -6.74 -11.31 -10.44
C ASP A 13 -7.34 -12.02 -9.23
N VAL A 14 -8.28 -12.92 -9.47
CA VAL A 14 -9.06 -13.60 -8.41
C VAL A 14 -8.19 -14.55 -7.58
N PHE A 15 -7.18 -15.15 -8.18
CA PHE A 15 -6.39 -16.22 -7.58
C PHE A 15 -5.20 -15.69 -6.78
N ASP A 16 -4.49 -14.69 -7.31
CA ASP A 16 -3.25 -14.19 -6.70
C ASP A 16 -3.42 -12.87 -5.93
N SER A 17 -4.63 -12.33 -5.83
CA SER A 17 -4.87 -11.14 -5.00
C SER A 17 -4.72 -11.49 -3.53
N THR A 18 -4.03 -10.64 -2.76
CA THR A 18 -3.92 -10.81 -1.31
C THR A 18 -5.24 -10.50 -0.59
N TYR A 19 -5.94 -9.48 -1.06
CA TYR A 19 -7.19 -9.02 -0.44
C TYR A 19 -8.37 -9.10 -1.42
N LEU A 20 -9.50 -9.49 -0.86
CA LEU A 20 -10.83 -9.41 -1.47
C LEU A 20 -11.62 -8.33 -0.74
N GLN A 21 -12.38 -7.56 -1.49
CA GLN A 21 -13.30 -6.55 -0.99
C GLN A 21 -14.73 -6.90 -1.39
N LYS A 22 -15.67 -6.83 -0.45
CA LYS A 22 -17.11 -6.94 -0.70
C LYS A 22 -17.79 -5.67 -0.18
N ILE A 23 -18.47 -4.95 -1.06
CA ILE A 23 -19.19 -3.72 -0.74
C ILE A 23 -20.68 -4.06 -0.77
N TYR A 24 -21.32 -4.03 0.40
CA TYR A 24 -22.75 -4.30 0.54
C TYR A 24 -23.51 -2.99 0.39
N LEU A 25 -24.40 -2.92 -0.59
CA LEU A 25 -25.27 -1.77 -0.81
C LEU A 25 -26.58 -1.96 -0.04
N GLN A 26 -27.24 -0.86 0.33
CA GLN A 26 -28.51 -0.91 1.05
C GLN A 26 -29.64 -1.58 0.25
N ASN A 27 -29.55 -1.62 -1.08
CA ASN A 27 -30.49 -2.33 -1.95
C ASN A 27 -30.24 -3.84 -2.03
N GLY A 28 -29.32 -4.39 -1.24
CA GLY A 28 -28.99 -5.83 -1.21
C GLY A 28 -27.95 -6.27 -2.23
N ASN A 29 -27.57 -5.41 -3.19
CA ASN A 29 -26.52 -5.73 -4.15
C ASN A 29 -25.13 -5.75 -3.49
N VAL A 30 -24.25 -6.61 -3.99
CA VAL A 30 -22.87 -6.73 -3.52
C VAL A 30 -21.91 -6.46 -4.68
N LEU A 31 -20.99 -5.53 -4.48
CA LEU A 31 -19.89 -5.28 -5.42
C LEU A 31 -18.63 -5.98 -4.90
N THR A 32 -17.97 -6.73 -5.78
CA THR A 32 -16.77 -7.48 -5.43
C THR A 32 -15.54 -6.89 -6.13
N GLY A 33 -14.46 -6.66 -5.38
CA GLY A 33 -13.20 -6.16 -5.89
C GLY A 33 -12.02 -6.97 -5.35
N TYR A 34 -10.90 -6.94 -6.06
CA TYR A 34 -9.67 -7.63 -5.66
C TYR A 34 -8.50 -6.65 -5.66
N SER A 35 -7.49 -6.91 -4.84
CA SER A 35 -6.36 -5.98 -4.67
C SER A 35 -5.37 -5.97 -5.83
N LYS A 36 -5.35 -7.03 -6.65
CA LYS A 36 -4.44 -7.20 -7.79
C LYS A 36 -5.21 -7.31 -9.11
N ARG A 37 -4.63 -6.78 -10.20
CA ARG A 37 -5.10 -6.98 -11.58
C ARG A 37 -4.19 -7.98 -12.30
N VAL A 38 -4.76 -8.72 -13.26
CA VAL A 38 -4.00 -9.72 -14.03
C VAL A 38 -2.82 -9.05 -14.73
N GLY A 39 -1.63 -9.64 -14.59
CA GLY A 39 -0.39 -9.14 -15.18
C GLY A 39 0.27 -7.97 -14.43
N PHE A 40 -0.23 -7.60 -13.25
CA PHE A 40 0.38 -6.58 -12.39
C PHE A 40 0.83 -7.19 -11.08
N ALA A 41 2.05 -6.85 -10.66
CA ALA A 41 2.51 -7.19 -9.32
C ALA A 41 1.80 -6.32 -8.27
N GLU A 42 1.41 -6.93 -7.17
CA GLU A 42 0.95 -6.19 -6.00
C GLU A 42 2.16 -5.68 -5.19
N LYS A 43 2.01 -4.59 -4.44
CA LYS A 43 3.09 -4.11 -3.57
C LYS A 43 3.45 -5.16 -2.50
N ASN A 44 4.71 -5.13 -2.07
CA ASN A 44 5.22 -6.02 -1.02
C ASN A 44 4.59 -5.71 0.35
N ASP A 45 4.46 -4.42 0.70
CA ASP A 45 3.77 -3.99 1.92
C ASP A 45 2.25 -4.14 1.76
N LYS A 46 1.73 -5.28 2.23
CA LYS A 46 0.31 -5.64 2.17
C LYS A 46 -0.56 -4.72 3.03
N GLN A 47 -0.08 -4.31 4.21
CA GLN A 47 -0.80 -3.36 5.07
C GLN A 47 -0.99 -2.03 4.36
N ALA A 48 0.05 -1.52 3.66
CA ALA A 48 -0.08 -0.33 2.83
C ALA A 48 -1.04 -0.51 1.65
N VAL A 49 -1.12 -1.69 1.04
CA VAL A 49 -2.11 -1.97 -0.02
C VAL A 49 -3.52 -1.78 0.52
N LEU A 50 -3.83 -2.40 1.66
CA LEU A 50 -5.14 -2.33 2.31
C LEU A 50 -5.50 -0.89 2.73
N ILE A 51 -4.60 -0.20 3.42
CA ILE A 51 -4.79 1.21 3.84
C ILE A 51 -5.06 2.10 2.61
N ASN A 52 -4.27 1.97 1.55
CA ASN A 52 -4.49 2.73 0.32
C ASN A 52 -5.83 2.42 -0.34
N TRP A 53 -6.34 1.20 -0.17
CA TRP A 53 -7.65 0.83 -0.68
C TRP A 53 -8.77 1.50 0.11
N ILE A 54 -8.71 1.46 1.44
CA ILE A 54 -9.68 2.12 2.33
C ILE A 54 -9.75 3.62 2.06
N ILE A 55 -8.59 4.28 1.92
CA ILE A 55 -8.52 5.70 1.57
C ILE A 55 -9.20 6.00 0.22
N ARG A 56 -9.03 5.13 -0.78
CA ARG A 56 -9.69 5.28 -2.08
C ARG A 56 -11.21 5.15 -1.97
N MET A 57 -11.71 4.22 -1.14
CA MET A 57 -13.14 4.09 -0.89
C MET A 57 -13.73 5.37 -0.31
N HIS A 58 -13.10 5.90 0.74
CA HIS A 58 -13.52 7.17 1.32
C HIS A 58 -13.49 8.32 0.30
N LYS A 59 -12.42 8.47 -0.48
CA LYS A 59 -12.31 9.51 -1.52
C LYS A 59 -13.38 9.41 -2.61
N ALA A 60 -13.85 8.20 -2.89
CA ALA A 60 -14.91 7.96 -3.85
C ALA A 60 -16.33 8.14 -3.25
N GLY A 61 -16.43 8.57 -1.98
CA GLY A 61 -17.71 8.82 -1.30
C GLY A 61 -18.35 7.57 -0.67
N TYR A 62 -17.70 6.41 -0.77
CA TYR A 62 -18.28 5.14 -0.30
C TYR A 62 -18.29 4.99 1.22
N LEU A 63 -17.48 5.78 1.94
CA LEU A 63 -17.47 5.83 3.41
C LEU A 63 -17.89 7.21 3.92
N ASP A 64 -18.71 7.91 3.14
CA ASP A 64 -19.28 9.22 3.50
C ASP A 64 -20.80 9.10 3.53
N GLU A 65 -21.39 9.21 4.73
CA GLU A 65 -22.84 9.08 4.95
C GLU A 65 -23.64 10.21 4.27
N PHE A 66 -23.00 11.36 4.08
CA PHE A 66 -23.60 12.55 3.47
C PHE A 66 -23.37 12.61 1.96
N TYR A 67 -22.76 11.59 1.37
CA TYR A 67 -22.51 11.58 -0.06
C TYR A 67 -23.84 11.60 -0.84
N PRO A 68 -24.05 12.55 -1.77
CA PRO A 68 -25.37 12.87 -2.33
C PRO A 68 -25.98 11.80 -3.25
N ASP A 69 -25.26 10.72 -3.56
CA ASP A 69 -25.75 9.65 -4.43
C ASP A 69 -26.49 8.55 -3.64
N ALA A 70 -27.78 8.77 -3.40
CA ALA A 70 -28.66 7.88 -2.65
C ALA A 70 -28.72 6.44 -3.22
N LYS A 71 -28.48 6.22 -4.52
CA LYS A 71 -28.53 4.89 -5.16
C LYS A 71 -27.35 4.00 -4.78
N ARG A 72 -26.29 4.58 -4.22
CA ARG A 72 -25.04 3.89 -3.83
C ARG A 72 -24.82 3.89 -2.32
N ARG A 73 -25.85 4.14 -1.52
CA ARG A 73 -25.72 4.04 -0.07
C ARG A 73 -25.21 2.65 0.29
N ILE A 74 -24.00 2.64 0.83
CA ILE A 74 -23.35 1.47 1.37
C ILE A 74 -23.95 1.16 2.73
N ARG A 75 -24.12 -0.13 2.98
CA ARG A 75 -24.37 -0.68 4.31
C ARG A 75 -23.04 -0.94 5.01
N SER A 76 -22.13 -1.64 4.36
CA SER A 76 -20.79 -1.94 4.90
C SER A 76 -19.80 -2.31 3.79
N ILE A 77 -18.51 -2.25 4.12
CA ILE A 77 -17.42 -2.75 3.29
C ILE A 77 -16.64 -3.80 4.06
N GLU A 78 -16.63 -5.02 3.56
CA GLU A 78 -15.83 -6.11 4.10
C GLU A 78 -14.51 -6.24 3.35
N TYR A 79 -13.44 -6.50 4.11
CA TYR A 79 -12.16 -6.92 3.58
C TYR A 79 -11.83 -8.32 4.09
N CYS A 80 -11.45 -9.18 3.17
CA CYS A 80 -11.04 -10.55 3.44
C CYS A 80 -9.61 -10.79 2.97
N LEU A 81 -8.88 -11.66 3.68
CA LEU A 81 -7.71 -12.33 3.12
C LEU A 81 -8.18 -13.36 2.10
N ASN A 82 -7.59 -13.32 0.92
CA ASN A 82 -7.97 -14.15 -0.21
C ASN A 82 -6.94 -15.28 -0.37
N HIS A 83 -7.25 -16.44 0.22
CA HIS A 83 -6.46 -17.67 0.12
C HIS A 83 -7.27 -18.71 -0.64
N HIS A 84 -7.45 -18.49 -1.95
CA HIS A 84 -8.35 -19.31 -2.77
C HIS A 84 -8.14 -20.81 -2.54
N PRO A 85 -9.21 -21.61 -2.32
CA PRO A 85 -10.64 -21.24 -2.41
C PRO A 85 -11.22 -20.58 -1.15
N TYR A 86 -10.42 -20.44 -0.10
CA TYR A 86 -10.87 -19.95 1.20
C TYR A 86 -10.72 -18.42 1.32
N GLN A 87 -11.71 -17.80 1.94
CA GLN A 87 -11.72 -16.37 2.23
C GLN A 87 -11.90 -16.20 3.73
N ARG A 88 -11.04 -15.39 4.35
CA ARG A 88 -11.15 -15.09 5.78
C ARG A 88 -11.46 -13.61 5.96
N LEU A 89 -12.63 -13.31 6.52
CA LEU A 89 -13.02 -11.95 6.86
C LEU A 89 -12.10 -11.39 7.94
N ILE A 90 -11.52 -10.21 7.72
CA ILE A 90 -10.58 -9.57 8.65
C ILE A 90 -11.10 -8.24 9.18
N LEU A 91 -11.81 -7.47 8.35
CA LEU A 91 -12.31 -6.15 8.70
C LEU A 91 -13.68 -5.91 8.08
N CYS A 92 -14.55 -5.24 8.83
CA CYS A 92 -15.79 -4.67 8.33
C CYS A 92 -15.81 -3.16 8.63
N LEU A 93 -16.03 -2.34 7.61
CA LEU A 93 -16.10 -0.89 7.72
C LEU A 93 -17.53 -0.40 7.56
N PHE A 94 -17.93 0.50 8.45
CA PHE A 94 -19.17 1.27 8.40
C PHE A 94 -18.83 2.76 8.26
N TYR A 95 -19.83 3.63 8.13
CA TYR A 95 -19.57 5.07 7.98
C TYR A 95 -18.85 5.71 9.17
N ASN A 96 -19.17 5.27 10.38
CA ASN A 96 -18.79 5.92 11.63
C ASN A 96 -17.94 5.05 12.58
N TYR A 97 -17.77 3.76 12.26
CA TYR A 97 -16.90 2.85 12.99
C TYR A 97 -16.42 1.69 12.09
N TYR A 98 -15.52 0.88 12.64
CA TYR A 98 -15.08 -0.38 12.04
C TYR A 98 -15.10 -1.51 13.06
N GLU A 99 -15.09 -2.73 12.57
CA GLU A 99 -14.99 -3.95 13.35
C GLU A 99 -13.83 -4.80 12.82
N CYS A 100 -12.95 -5.21 13.73
CA CYS A 100 -11.89 -6.18 13.45
C CYS A 100 -12.40 -7.59 13.75
N MET A 101 -12.64 -8.36 12.70
CA MET A 101 -13.31 -9.66 12.79
C MET A 101 -12.35 -10.79 13.21
N ASP A 102 -11.05 -10.59 12.99
CA ASP A 102 -10.00 -11.51 13.40
C ASP A 102 -9.02 -10.78 14.33
N SER A 103 -9.10 -11.08 15.63
CA SER A 103 -8.28 -10.43 16.65
C SER A 103 -6.79 -10.71 16.48
N ARG A 104 -6.43 -11.93 16.05
CA ARG A 104 -5.04 -12.29 15.76
C ARG A 104 -4.51 -11.49 14.58
N TRP A 105 -5.29 -11.38 13.51
CA TRP A 105 -4.94 -10.52 12.37
C TRP A 105 -4.76 -9.07 12.81
N GLY A 106 -5.64 -8.54 13.67
CA GLY A 106 -5.48 -7.18 14.22
C GLY A 106 -4.19 -6.98 15.00
N VAL A 107 -3.78 -7.96 15.82
CA VAL A 107 -2.51 -7.93 16.56
C VAL A 107 -1.30 -7.98 15.63
N GLU A 108 -1.37 -8.72 14.53
CA GLU A 108 -0.30 -8.82 13.52
C GLU A 108 -0.25 -7.57 12.62
N ASN A 109 -1.38 -6.86 12.47
CA ASN A 109 -1.55 -5.71 11.56
C ASN A 109 -1.87 -4.42 12.33
N ARG A 110 -1.15 -4.18 13.45
CA ARG A 110 -1.36 -3.02 14.33
C ARG A 110 -1.32 -1.68 13.61
N GLU A 111 -0.55 -1.58 12.53
CA GLU A 111 -0.47 -0.34 11.76
C GLU A 111 -1.80 -0.04 11.05
N VAL A 112 -2.49 -1.06 10.53
CA VAL A 112 -3.83 -0.90 9.95
C VAL A 112 -4.83 -0.49 11.02
N ILE A 113 -4.78 -1.12 12.20
CA ILE A 113 -5.66 -0.78 13.34
C ILE A 113 -5.41 0.66 13.80
N TYR A 114 -4.16 1.04 14.03
CA TYR A 114 -3.78 2.41 14.37
C TYR A 114 -4.23 3.43 13.31
N PHE A 115 -4.09 3.09 12.02
CA PHE A 115 -4.62 3.90 10.95
C PHE A 115 -6.14 4.05 11.04
N LEU A 116 -6.89 2.97 11.24
CA LEU A 116 -8.35 2.99 11.34
C LEU A 116 -8.84 3.82 12.52
N ASP A 117 -8.20 3.70 13.69
CA ASP A 117 -8.54 4.52 14.86
C ASP A 117 -8.42 6.02 14.56
N ASN A 118 -7.28 6.43 13.99
CA ASN A 118 -7.06 7.83 13.60
C ASN A 118 -7.99 8.28 12.48
N PHE A 119 -8.26 7.40 11.51
CA PHE A 119 -9.15 7.66 10.38
C PHE A 119 -10.58 7.95 10.87
N TYR A 120 -11.15 7.10 11.73
CA TYR A 120 -12.49 7.30 12.26
C TYR A 120 -12.57 8.46 13.27
N GLN A 121 -11.51 8.72 14.03
CA GLN A 121 -11.45 9.94 14.85
C GLN A 121 -11.48 11.21 13.99
N ALA A 122 -10.77 11.22 12.86
CA ALA A 122 -10.77 12.35 11.94
C ALA A 122 -12.15 12.56 11.29
N ILE A 123 -12.82 11.48 10.86
CA ILE A 123 -14.20 11.53 10.34
C ILE A 123 -15.15 12.12 11.39
N LYS A 124 -15.12 11.62 12.63
CA LYS A 124 -15.98 12.11 13.72
C LYS A 124 -15.79 13.61 14.01
N ARG A 125 -14.59 14.14 13.77
CA ARG A 125 -14.26 15.56 13.96
C ARG A 125 -14.53 16.42 12.71
N GLY A 126 -14.92 15.82 11.59
CA GLY A 126 -15.05 16.53 10.30
C GLY A 126 -13.71 16.91 9.67
N ASP A 127 -12.59 16.37 10.13
CA ASP A 127 -11.25 16.73 9.67
C ASP A 127 -10.79 15.85 8.48
N ILE A 128 -11.48 16.02 7.35
CA ILE A 128 -11.23 15.27 6.12
C ILE A 128 -9.81 15.55 5.56
N HIS A 129 -9.24 16.71 5.88
CA HIS A 129 -7.88 17.07 5.45
C HIS A 129 -6.82 16.18 6.13
N LYS A 130 -6.98 15.85 7.41
CA LYS A 130 -6.09 14.89 8.10
C LYS A 130 -6.17 13.48 7.49
N VAL A 131 -7.35 13.03 7.07
CA VAL A 131 -7.49 11.75 6.35
C VAL A 131 -6.65 11.73 5.07
N LYS A 132 -6.61 12.85 4.32
CA LYS A 132 -5.76 12.98 3.13
C LYS A 132 -4.27 13.06 3.48
N ALA A 133 -3.88 13.59 4.64
CA ALA A 133 -2.50 13.63 5.08
C ALA A 133 -1.95 12.23 5.46
N LEU A 134 -2.78 11.37 6.05
CA LEU A 134 -2.43 9.96 6.35
C LEU A 134 -2.01 9.18 5.10
N TYR A 135 -2.56 9.53 3.93
CA TYR A 135 -2.17 8.97 2.63
C TYR A 135 -0.72 9.30 2.23
N ILE A 136 -0.21 10.47 2.64
CA ILE A 136 1.06 11.01 2.16
C ILE A 136 2.23 10.43 2.96
N HIS A 137 2.06 10.13 4.26
CA HIS A 137 3.16 9.64 5.09
C HIS A 137 3.68 8.23 4.74
N LYS A 138 2.89 7.41 4.02
CA LYS A 138 3.38 6.13 3.44
C LYS A 138 3.96 6.25 2.02
N LYS A 139 4.01 7.45 1.44
CA LYS A 139 5.05 7.79 0.45
C LYS A 139 6.34 8.21 1.17
N THR A 140 6.62 7.68 2.38
CA THR A 140 8.00 7.45 2.76
C THR A 140 8.62 6.73 1.59
N ARG A 141 9.50 7.46 0.90
CA ARG A 141 10.40 6.93 -0.09
C ARG A 141 10.85 5.60 0.51
N PHE A 142 10.49 4.46 -0.08
CA PHE A 142 11.49 3.41 -0.13
C PHE A 142 12.68 4.18 -0.68
N SER A 143 13.62 4.51 0.22
CA SER A 143 14.90 5.09 -0.16
C SER A 143 15.40 4.06 -1.12
N ASP A 144 15.17 4.30 -2.42
CA ASP A 144 15.66 3.41 -3.45
C ASP A 144 17.15 3.31 -3.10
N PRO A 145 17.64 2.14 -2.68
CA PRO A 145 19.00 2.04 -2.21
C PRO A 145 19.98 2.33 -3.36
N PHE A 146 19.46 2.40 -4.59
CA PHE A 146 20.16 2.83 -5.79
C PHE A 146 19.98 4.32 -6.12
N ASP A 147 19.21 5.09 -5.35
CA ASP A 147 19.04 6.53 -5.53
C ASP A 147 20.31 7.28 -5.11
N LEU A 148 21.09 7.64 -6.14
CA LEU A 148 22.34 8.39 -6.01
C LEU A 148 22.17 9.78 -5.38
N SER A 149 20.94 10.31 -5.26
CA SER A 149 20.69 11.64 -4.67
C SER A 149 20.53 11.60 -3.15
N GLN A 150 20.21 10.43 -2.57
CA GLN A 150 19.83 10.34 -1.16
C GLN A 150 20.99 10.07 -0.21
N ARG A 151 22.13 9.56 -0.69
CA ARG A 151 23.29 9.23 0.14
C ARG A 151 24.60 9.75 -0.42
N ARG A 152 25.37 10.40 0.46
CA ARG A 152 26.76 10.81 0.24
C ARG A 152 27.70 9.91 1.04
N PHE A 153 28.54 9.15 0.34
CA PHE A 153 29.61 8.37 0.95
C PHE A 153 30.86 9.25 0.99
N ILE A 154 31.39 9.47 2.19
CA ILE A 154 32.57 10.31 2.38
C ILE A 154 33.82 9.60 1.84
N THR A 155 33.87 8.27 1.94
CA THR A 155 35.04 7.48 1.55
C THR A 155 34.65 6.27 0.70
N ARG A 156 35.57 5.83 -0.16
CA ARG A 156 35.43 4.59 -0.93
C ARG A 156 35.18 3.37 -0.05
N LYS A 157 35.80 3.34 1.15
CA LYS A 157 35.58 2.31 2.17
C LYS A 157 34.12 2.26 2.64
N SER A 158 33.49 3.42 2.86
CA SER A 158 32.08 3.50 3.28
C SER A 158 31.11 3.04 2.18
N LEU A 159 31.39 3.38 0.91
CA LEU A 159 30.62 2.89 -0.24
C LEU A 159 30.75 1.36 -0.40
N ASN A 160 31.96 0.83 -0.29
CA ASN A 160 32.21 -0.62 -0.35
C ASN A 160 31.48 -1.38 0.77
N ALA A 161 31.50 -0.85 2.00
CA ALA A 161 30.80 -1.45 3.12
C ALA A 161 29.28 -1.49 2.86
N TYR A 162 28.72 -0.43 2.27
CA TYR A 162 27.31 -0.36 1.90
C TYR A 162 26.94 -1.39 0.83
N CYS A 163 27.69 -1.50 -0.27
CA CYS A 163 27.46 -2.51 -1.29
C CYS A 163 27.52 -3.94 -0.73
N ARG A 164 28.48 -4.22 0.16
CA ARG A 164 28.57 -5.53 0.84
C ARG A 164 27.36 -5.80 1.73
N GLN A 165 26.85 -4.78 2.42
CA GLN A 165 25.65 -4.90 3.24
C GLN A 165 24.41 -5.21 2.38
N MET A 166 24.28 -4.58 1.20
CA MET A 166 23.18 -4.83 0.26
C MET A 166 23.16 -6.28 -0.25
N ILE A 167 24.33 -6.86 -0.47
CA ILE A 167 24.47 -8.27 -0.87
C ILE A 167 24.16 -9.18 0.32
N LYS A 168 24.74 -8.89 1.50
CA LYS A 168 24.59 -9.72 2.71
C LYS A 168 23.14 -9.80 3.21
N SER A 169 22.32 -8.77 2.99
CA SER A 169 20.91 -8.78 3.39
C SER A 169 20.01 -9.64 2.49
N ASN A 170 20.56 -10.33 1.47
CA ASN A 170 19.81 -11.09 0.45
C ASN A 170 18.71 -10.28 -0.25
N THR A 171 18.81 -8.95 -0.18
CA THR A 171 17.79 -8.06 -0.76
C THR A 171 18.13 -7.70 -2.21
N PHE A 172 19.42 -7.72 -2.56
CA PHE A 172 19.93 -7.31 -3.87
C PHE A 172 21.02 -8.26 -4.37
N THR A 173 21.12 -8.41 -5.69
CA THR A 173 22.14 -9.26 -6.31
C THR A 173 23.50 -8.56 -6.32
N GLU A 174 24.58 -9.33 -6.45
CA GLU A 174 25.93 -8.80 -6.60
C GLU A 174 26.05 -7.86 -7.81
N GLU A 175 25.39 -8.20 -8.92
CA GLU A 175 25.34 -7.39 -10.13
C GLU A 175 24.68 -6.02 -9.89
N GLN A 176 23.57 -5.99 -9.14
CA GLN A 176 22.90 -4.75 -8.77
C GLN A 176 23.80 -3.86 -7.91
N ALA A 177 24.49 -4.45 -6.92
CA ALA A 177 25.43 -3.73 -6.07
C ALA A 177 26.66 -3.20 -6.83
N LYS A 178 27.18 -3.97 -7.80
CA LYS A 178 28.27 -3.54 -8.71
C LYS A 178 27.82 -2.42 -9.63
N SER A 179 26.62 -2.51 -10.21
CA SER A 179 26.03 -1.48 -11.07
C SER A 179 25.85 -0.17 -10.31
N PHE A 180 25.37 -0.23 -9.06
CA PHE A 180 25.29 0.92 -8.17
C PHE A 180 26.64 1.58 -7.94
N TYR A 181 27.63 0.76 -7.55
CA TYR A 181 28.98 1.22 -7.25
C TYR A 181 29.59 1.99 -8.42
N ALA A 182 29.51 1.43 -9.64
CA ALA A 182 30.05 2.05 -10.84
C ALA A 182 29.40 3.41 -11.11
N LYS A 183 28.06 3.47 -11.13
CA LYS A 183 27.31 4.71 -11.34
C LYS A 183 27.58 5.76 -10.25
N TYR A 184 27.77 5.31 -9.01
CA TYR A 184 28.09 6.20 -7.90
C TYR A 184 29.46 6.84 -8.07
N THR A 185 30.49 6.04 -8.37
CA THR A 185 31.86 6.54 -8.55
C THR A 185 32.03 7.41 -9.79
N GLU A 186 31.23 7.17 -10.83
CA GLU A 186 31.16 8.02 -12.02
C GLU A 186 30.57 9.39 -11.67
N LYS A 187 29.48 9.41 -10.90
CA LYS A 187 28.80 10.66 -10.53
C LYS A 187 29.54 11.45 -9.46
N TYR A 188 30.22 10.78 -8.55
CA TYR A 188 30.89 11.36 -7.39
C TYR A 188 32.29 10.78 -7.26
N PRO A 189 33.28 11.37 -7.96
CA PRO A 189 34.68 10.97 -7.84
C PRO A 189 35.15 11.14 -6.38
N PHE A 190 35.93 10.18 -5.89
CA PHE A 190 36.61 10.35 -4.61
C PHE A 190 37.94 11.05 -4.89
N ASP A 191 38.17 12.21 -4.27
CA ASP A 191 39.46 12.90 -4.38
C ASP A 191 40.55 12.05 -3.73
N ASN A 192 41.65 11.83 -4.46
CA ASN A 192 42.83 11.15 -3.95
C ASN A 192 43.65 12.17 -3.14
N HIS A 193 43.30 12.34 -1.86
CA HIS A 193 44.13 13.03 -0.88
C HIS A 193 44.87 12.02 0.00
#